data_AF-W9G371-F1
#
_entry.id   AF-W9G371-F1
#
_cell.length_a   1.000
_cell.length_b   1.000
_cell.length_c   1.000
_cell.angle_alpha   90.00
_cell.angle_beta   90.00
_cell.angle_gamma   90.00
#
_symmetry.space_group_name_H-M   'P 1'
#
loop_
_entity.id
_entity.type
_entity.pdbx_description
1 polymer ?
#
loop_
_entity_poly.entity_id
_entity_poly.type
_entity_poly.pdbx_seq_one_letter_code
_entity_poly.pdbx_strand_id
1 'polypeptide(L)'
;MREDTPDPVPTGEERGQVSRRRLLTLGALGVVAATGTYAVSRGVGLPGLPEVPGLSGPLPREVWMRPRPVDSTALQARRSVGSAAYVYEVSGRRATYYVDEAFGRRLDAWLALHRTHLGQDPDEVRSYGAWAPKSATSWHSSGQAFDLARLRGGGKDLVSLRYDLWRDAPASERRRRLAAYWRTAAGLHHEFADVLTYLFDGAHTNHVHVDIGRFGDERPRLIRRSGAQVQAVQAMCRHVWGRTDVEVTGEWDDTTRDVTTKILEEAGGPGELAGSREAWQAFMVATMHRV
;
A
#
# COMPACT_ATOMS: atom_id res chain seq x y z
N MET A 1 17.46 21.34 55.34
CA MET A 1 18.09 20.01 55.39
C MET A 1 18.71 19.70 54.03
N ARG A 2 19.82 18.96 54.03
CA ARG A 2 20.31 18.16 52.89
C ARG A 2 20.31 16.71 53.36
N GLU A 3 20.00 15.79 52.48
CA GLU A 3 20.29 14.37 52.67
C GLU A 3 21.09 13.94 51.44
N ASP A 4 22.30 13.43 51.69
CA ASP A 4 23.22 12.95 50.66
C ASP A 4 23.06 11.42 50.52
N THR A 5 23.00 10.93 49.28
CA THR A 5 23.14 9.50 48.99
C THR A 5 24.63 9.14 48.91
N PRO A 6 25.03 7.99 49.47
CA PRO A 6 26.01 7.17 48.78
C PRO A 6 25.68 5.66 48.76
N ASP A 7 25.89 5.04 47.60
CA ASP A 7 25.86 3.58 47.38
C ASP A 7 27.25 2.94 47.73
N PRO A 8 27.65 1.73 47.24
CA PRO A 8 27.47 0.50 48.00
C PRO A 8 28.77 -0.34 48.16
N VAL A 9 28.75 -1.39 48.99
CA VAL A 9 29.81 -2.44 49.04
C VAL A 9 29.19 -3.85 49.23
N PRO A 10 29.63 -4.91 48.51
CA PRO A 10 28.98 -6.23 48.52
C PRO A 10 29.79 -7.38 49.18
N THR A 11 29.08 -8.46 49.52
CA THR A 11 29.59 -9.84 49.70
C THR A 11 28.49 -10.83 49.26
N GLY A 12 28.74 -12.06 48.80
CA GLY A 12 30.01 -12.70 48.40
C GLY A 12 29.93 -14.24 48.50
N GLU A 13 30.04 -14.95 47.36
CA GLU A 13 30.26 -16.43 47.26
C GLU A 13 29.14 -17.32 47.86
N GLU A 14 29.04 -18.66 47.72
CA GLU A 14 29.28 -19.68 46.66
C GLU A 14 28.47 -20.96 47.06
N ARG A 15 28.40 -22.14 46.40
CA ARG A 15 29.01 -22.76 45.19
C ARG A 15 28.01 -23.80 44.60
N GLY A 16 28.20 -24.29 43.37
CA GLY A 16 27.28 -25.32 42.81
C GLY A 16 27.67 -25.97 41.48
N GLN A 17 28.84 -26.61 41.38
CA GLN A 17 29.25 -27.36 40.16
C GLN A 17 28.85 -28.84 40.19
N VAL A 18 28.34 -29.35 39.07
CA VAL A 18 28.52 -30.76 38.65
C VAL A 18 28.77 -30.80 37.14
N SER A 19 29.70 -31.63 36.68
CA SER A 19 29.85 -31.98 35.26
C SER A 19 30.28 -33.44 35.10
N ARG A 20 29.91 -34.07 33.98
CA ARG A 20 30.79 -35.01 33.23
C ARG A 20 30.20 -35.42 31.86
N ARG A 21 31.11 -35.72 30.93
CA ARG A 21 30.89 -35.94 29.49
C ARG A 21 30.43 -37.36 29.13
N ARG A 22 29.64 -37.48 28.06
CA ARG A 22 29.70 -38.46 26.94
C ARG A 22 29.10 -37.74 25.70
N LEU A 23 29.60 -37.68 24.45
CA LEU A 23 30.40 -38.56 23.56
C LEU A 23 29.69 -39.89 23.24
N LEU A 24 29.27 -40.25 22.01
CA LEU A 24 29.28 -39.66 20.65
C LEU A 24 27.90 -40.01 19.95
N THR A 25 27.59 -39.96 18.65
CA THR A 25 28.33 -39.90 17.36
C THR A 25 27.45 -39.37 16.19
N LEU A 26 28.07 -39.20 15.01
CA LEU A 26 27.53 -39.00 13.64
C LEU A 26 26.12 -39.54 13.29
N GLY A 27 25.35 -38.74 12.52
CA GLY A 27 24.12 -39.13 11.82
C GLY A 27 23.77 -38.17 10.66
N ALA A 28 23.51 -38.70 9.47
CA ALA A 28 23.58 -38.03 8.17
C ALA A 28 22.63 -36.83 7.88
N LEU A 29 23.10 -36.00 6.93
CA LEU A 29 22.37 -35.21 5.92
C LEU A 29 20.82 -35.19 6.00
N GLY A 30 20.24 -34.00 6.19
CA GLY A 30 18.79 -33.81 6.20
C GLY A 30 18.33 -32.35 6.09
N VAL A 31 18.87 -31.58 5.15
CA VAL A 31 18.31 -30.24 4.84
C VAL A 31 16.99 -30.41 4.10
N VAL A 32 15.91 -30.59 4.85
CA VAL A 32 14.54 -30.45 4.34
C VAL A 32 14.32 -28.96 4.08
N ALA A 33 14.66 -28.53 2.87
CA ALA A 33 14.14 -27.27 2.33
C ALA A 33 12.62 -27.44 2.25
N ALA A 34 11.90 -26.81 3.18
CA ALA A 34 10.44 -26.80 3.21
C ALA A 34 9.90 -25.89 2.09
N THR A 35 10.10 -26.29 0.84
CA THR A 35 9.44 -25.71 -0.34
C THR A 35 7.96 -26.07 -0.23
N GLY A 36 7.20 -25.21 0.45
CA GLY A 36 5.77 -25.38 0.68
C GLY A 36 5.00 -25.31 -0.63
N THR A 37 4.88 -26.45 -1.32
CA THR A 37 4.02 -26.62 -2.50
C THR A 37 2.57 -26.68 -2.04
N TYR A 38 2.00 -25.52 -1.73
CA TYR A 38 0.57 -25.37 -1.47
C TYR A 38 -0.20 -25.73 -2.74
N ALA A 39 -0.78 -26.93 -2.75
CA ALA A 39 -1.65 -27.39 -3.82
C ALA A 39 -2.98 -26.62 -3.73
N VAL A 40 -3.09 -25.52 -4.47
CA VAL A 40 -4.34 -24.73 -4.56
C VAL A 40 -5.42 -25.60 -5.21
N SER A 41 -6.32 -26.13 -4.40
CA SER A 41 -7.51 -26.86 -4.85
C SER A 41 -8.45 -25.90 -5.57
N ARG A 42 -8.36 -25.86 -6.91
CA ARG A 42 -9.25 -25.05 -7.77
C ARG A 42 -10.72 -25.41 -7.51
N GLY A 43 -11.42 -24.59 -6.74
CA GLY A 43 -12.86 -24.73 -6.49
C GLY A 43 -13.64 -24.59 -7.80
N VAL A 44 -14.59 -25.50 -8.03
CA VAL A 44 -15.40 -25.51 -9.26
C VAL A 44 -16.38 -24.33 -9.23
N GLY A 45 -16.19 -23.37 -10.15
CA GLY A 45 -17.20 -22.33 -10.42
C GLY A 45 -16.69 -20.89 -10.57
N LEU A 46 -15.46 -20.59 -10.14
CA LEU A 46 -14.86 -19.26 -10.37
C LEU A 46 -14.14 -19.21 -11.73
N PRO A 47 -14.24 -18.11 -12.49
CA PRO A 47 -13.31 -17.86 -13.60
C PRO A 47 -11.90 -17.74 -13.03
N GLY A 48 -10.98 -18.57 -13.51
CA GLY A 48 -9.61 -18.58 -12.99
C GLY A 48 -8.93 -17.23 -13.14
N LEU A 49 -8.21 -16.81 -12.10
CA LEU A 49 -7.26 -15.69 -12.21
C LEU A 49 -6.30 -15.98 -13.39
N PRO A 50 -5.94 -14.97 -14.20
CA PRO A 50 -5.03 -15.17 -15.32
C PRO A 50 -3.69 -15.72 -14.82
N GLU A 51 -3.13 -16.69 -15.54
CA GLU A 51 -1.82 -17.25 -15.18
C GLU A 51 -0.73 -16.19 -15.41
N VAL A 52 -0.28 -15.55 -14.32
CA VAL A 52 0.77 -14.53 -14.35
C VAL A 52 2.14 -15.22 -14.43
N PRO A 53 2.93 -15.00 -15.49
CA PRO A 53 4.30 -15.52 -15.56
C PRO A 53 5.16 -14.81 -14.51
N GLY A 54 5.62 -15.53 -13.48
CA GLY A 54 6.43 -14.93 -12.42
C GLY A 54 6.59 -15.71 -11.12
N LEU A 55 5.78 -16.75 -10.87
CA LEU A 55 5.75 -17.50 -9.59
C LEU A 55 7.09 -18.11 -9.10
N SER A 56 8.12 -18.16 -9.94
CA SER A 56 9.46 -18.66 -9.60
C SER A 56 10.56 -17.58 -9.63
N GLY A 57 10.19 -16.30 -9.78
CA GLY A 57 11.13 -15.18 -9.81
C GLY A 57 11.55 -14.73 -8.40
N PRO A 58 12.77 -14.19 -8.22
CA PRO A 58 13.13 -13.51 -6.97
C PRO A 58 12.24 -12.28 -6.77
N LEU A 59 11.84 -12.01 -5.52
CA LEU A 59 11.05 -10.82 -5.19
C LEU A 59 11.70 -9.56 -5.76
N PRO A 60 10.93 -8.64 -6.38
CA PRO A 60 11.48 -7.38 -6.86
C PRO A 60 12.18 -6.67 -5.69
N ARG A 61 13.43 -6.27 -5.93
CA ARG A 61 14.22 -5.58 -4.91
C ARG A 61 13.59 -4.21 -4.68
N GLU A 62 13.49 -3.85 -3.41
CA GLU A 62 13.08 -2.51 -3.00
C GLU A 62 14.19 -1.52 -3.35
N VAL A 63 14.09 -0.91 -4.54
CA VAL A 63 14.95 0.20 -4.97
C VAL A 63 14.48 1.48 -4.28
N TRP A 64 15.42 2.29 -3.79
CA TRP A 64 15.13 3.63 -3.27
C TRP A 64 15.71 4.66 -4.22
N MET A 65 14.85 5.52 -4.75
CA MET A 65 15.24 6.64 -5.61
C MET A 65 15.23 7.95 -4.83
N ARG A 66 15.72 9.03 -5.45
CA ARG A 66 15.61 10.41 -4.94
C ARG A 66 15.00 11.28 -6.05
N PRO A 67 14.13 12.25 -5.71
CA PRO A 67 13.61 13.18 -6.69
C PRO A 67 14.77 13.98 -7.31
N ARG A 68 14.65 14.22 -8.61
CA ARG A 68 15.50 15.11 -9.40
C ARG A 68 14.62 16.22 -9.96
N PRO A 69 14.78 17.48 -9.52
CA PRO A 69 13.99 18.58 -10.06
C PRO A 69 14.20 18.74 -11.56
N VAL A 70 13.12 18.98 -12.30
CA VAL A 70 13.13 19.33 -13.72
C VAL A 70 12.15 20.47 -14.01
N ASP A 71 12.45 21.26 -15.04
CA ASP A 71 11.52 22.24 -15.58
C ASP A 71 10.34 21.54 -16.28
N SER A 72 9.17 22.18 -16.27
CA SER A 72 7.95 21.64 -16.89
C SER A 72 8.05 21.47 -18.41
N THR A 73 9.06 22.07 -19.05
CA THR A 73 9.41 21.86 -20.47
C THR A 73 10.05 20.50 -20.75
N ALA A 74 10.58 19.82 -19.73
CA ALA A 74 11.08 18.44 -19.82
C ALA A 74 10.00 17.38 -19.51
N LEU A 75 8.75 17.80 -19.26
CA LEU A 75 7.64 16.94 -18.82
C LEU A 75 6.51 16.90 -19.85
N GLN A 76 5.76 15.79 -19.86
CA GLN A 76 4.57 15.65 -20.69
C GLN A 76 3.43 16.51 -20.15
N ALA A 77 3.00 17.50 -20.94
CA ALA A 77 1.81 18.30 -20.66
C ALA A 77 0.54 17.51 -20.99
N ARG A 78 -0.19 17.08 -19.96
CA ARG A 78 -1.37 16.20 -20.05
C ARG A 78 -2.66 16.88 -19.58
N ARG A 79 -3.79 16.50 -20.17
CA ARG A 79 -5.14 16.99 -19.81
C ARG A 79 -6.08 15.91 -19.25
N SER A 80 -5.62 14.66 -19.18
CA SER A 80 -6.37 13.53 -18.64
C SER A 80 -5.46 12.43 -18.07
N VAL A 81 -6.08 11.56 -17.26
CA VAL A 81 -5.68 10.16 -17.06
C VAL A 81 -6.66 9.33 -17.88
N GLY A 82 -6.19 8.54 -18.85
CA GLY A 82 -7.04 7.88 -19.83
C GLY A 82 -8.10 8.82 -20.42
N SER A 83 -9.37 8.45 -20.26
CA SER A 83 -10.55 9.24 -20.65
C SER A 83 -10.94 10.37 -19.68
N ALA A 84 -10.49 10.32 -18.43
CA ALA A 84 -10.97 11.19 -17.36
C ALA A 84 -10.18 12.50 -17.31
N ALA A 85 -10.87 13.63 -17.43
CA ALA A 85 -10.25 14.95 -17.51
C ALA A 85 -9.59 15.37 -16.18
N TYR A 86 -8.41 15.97 -16.24
CA TYR A 86 -7.78 16.59 -15.08
C TYR A 86 -8.55 17.86 -14.68
N VAL A 87 -8.92 17.93 -13.40
CA VAL A 87 -9.59 19.09 -12.79
C VAL A 87 -8.86 19.47 -11.51
N TYR A 88 -8.62 20.77 -11.31
CA TYR A 88 -8.04 21.27 -10.07
C TYR A 88 -9.11 21.33 -8.98
N GLU A 89 -8.92 20.60 -7.88
CA GLU A 89 -9.93 20.39 -6.82
C GLU A 89 -10.46 21.71 -6.25
N VAL A 90 -9.59 22.70 -6.03
CA VAL A 90 -9.95 23.97 -5.37
C VAL A 90 -10.80 24.88 -6.27
N SER A 91 -10.53 24.92 -7.58
CA SER A 91 -11.24 25.80 -8.51
C SER A 91 -12.36 25.13 -9.30
N GLY A 92 -12.39 23.79 -9.32
CA GLY A 92 -13.29 23.01 -10.17
C GLY A 92 -13.05 23.17 -11.67
N ARG A 93 -11.96 23.84 -12.09
CA ARG A 93 -11.64 24.08 -13.51
C ARG A 93 -10.76 22.96 -14.06
N ARG A 94 -10.96 22.63 -15.34
CA ARG A 94 -10.06 21.73 -16.08
C ARG A 94 -8.63 22.28 -16.08
N ALA A 95 -7.67 21.40 -15.85
CA ALA A 95 -6.26 21.73 -15.73
C ALA A 95 -5.43 21.08 -16.84
N THR A 96 -4.19 21.55 -17.02
CA THR A 96 -3.12 20.79 -17.67
C THR A 96 -2.07 20.53 -16.60
N TYR A 97 -1.69 19.26 -16.41
CA TYR A 97 -0.65 18.87 -15.48
C TYR A 97 0.59 18.40 -16.24
N TYR A 98 1.75 18.62 -15.65
CA TYR A 98 3.04 18.24 -16.20
C TYR A 98 3.53 17.04 -15.41
N VAL A 99 3.84 15.94 -16.11
CA VAL A 99 4.33 14.70 -15.48
C VAL A 99 5.43 14.07 -16.31
N ASP A 100 6.24 13.23 -15.67
CA ASP A 100 7.08 12.27 -16.37
C ASP A 100 6.20 11.30 -17.19
N GLU A 101 6.72 10.83 -18.32
CA GLU A 101 5.96 10.03 -19.26
C GLU A 101 5.68 8.62 -18.71
N ALA A 102 6.65 8.01 -18.00
CA ALA A 102 6.45 6.70 -17.37
C ALA A 102 5.46 6.77 -16.22
N PHE A 103 5.60 7.80 -15.35
CA PHE A 103 4.62 8.09 -14.30
C PHE A 103 3.21 8.35 -14.87
N GLY A 104 3.10 9.11 -15.96
CA GLY A 104 1.84 9.37 -16.66
C GLY A 104 1.15 8.09 -17.16
N ARG A 105 1.89 7.18 -17.79
CA ARG A 105 1.39 5.85 -18.21
C ARG A 105 0.96 4.98 -17.03
N ARG A 106 1.60 5.12 -15.86
CA ARG A 106 1.25 4.38 -14.64
C ARG A 106 -0.05 4.87 -14.01
N LEU A 107 -0.33 6.18 -14.07
CA LEU A 107 -1.64 6.72 -13.73
C LEU A 107 -2.73 6.19 -14.67
N ASP A 108 -2.45 6.08 -15.98
CA ASP A 108 -3.40 5.48 -16.94
C ASP A 108 -3.71 4.01 -16.59
N ALA A 109 -2.67 3.23 -16.26
CA ALA A 109 -2.81 1.83 -15.83
C ALA A 109 -3.64 1.71 -14.54
N TRP A 110 -3.39 2.56 -13.54
CA TRP A 110 -4.21 2.64 -12.32
C TRP A 110 -5.69 2.94 -12.64
N LEU A 111 -5.97 3.88 -13.54
CA LEU A 111 -7.36 4.23 -13.85
C LEU A 111 -8.08 3.10 -14.61
N ALA A 112 -7.39 2.42 -15.53
CA ALA A 112 -7.92 1.25 -16.21
C ALA A 112 -8.23 0.10 -15.23
N LEU A 113 -7.34 -0.11 -14.25
CA LEU A 113 -7.51 -1.04 -13.15
C LEU A 113 -8.74 -0.67 -12.29
N HIS A 114 -8.86 0.60 -11.87
CA HIS A 114 -9.99 1.12 -11.10
C HIS A 114 -11.34 0.89 -11.80
N ARG A 115 -11.41 1.24 -13.10
CA ARG A 115 -12.58 0.99 -13.96
C ARG A 115 -12.96 -0.50 -13.98
N THR A 116 -11.96 -1.36 -14.13
CA THR A 116 -12.15 -2.82 -14.28
C THR A 116 -12.65 -3.48 -12.99
N HIS A 117 -12.08 -3.13 -11.83
CA HIS A 117 -12.35 -3.86 -10.58
C HIS A 117 -13.43 -3.20 -9.68
N LEU A 118 -13.66 -1.89 -9.79
CA LEU A 118 -14.74 -1.20 -9.07
C LEU A 118 -16.00 -0.94 -9.92
N GLY A 119 -15.94 -1.14 -11.24
CA GLY A 119 -17.06 -0.83 -12.15
C GLY A 119 -17.39 0.67 -12.26
N GLN A 120 -16.45 1.53 -11.86
CA GLN A 120 -16.61 2.99 -11.84
C GLN A 120 -15.90 3.63 -13.03
N ASP A 121 -16.64 4.33 -13.89
CA ASP A 121 -16.09 5.08 -15.03
C ASP A 121 -16.15 6.60 -14.75
N PRO A 122 -15.04 7.22 -14.28
CA PRO A 122 -15.00 8.66 -14.03
C PRO A 122 -14.76 9.49 -15.31
N ASP A 123 -15.40 10.65 -15.37
CA ASP A 123 -15.18 11.70 -16.37
C ASP A 123 -14.25 12.82 -15.86
N GLU A 124 -14.07 12.97 -14.55
CA GLU A 124 -13.08 13.87 -13.93
C GLU A 124 -12.20 13.16 -12.89
N VAL A 125 -10.90 13.42 -12.96
CA VAL A 125 -9.95 13.20 -11.85
C VAL A 125 -9.67 14.56 -11.19
N ARG A 126 -10.08 14.71 -9.93
CA ARG A 126 -9.84 15.94 -9.16
C ARG A 126 -8.58 15.82 -8.33
N SER A 127 -7.73 16.85 -8.39
CA SER A 127 -6.37 16.81 -7.84
C SER A 127 -5.87 18.18 -7.36
N TYR A 128 -4.88 18.19 -6.48
CA TYR A 128 -4.14 19.40 -6.09
C TYR A 128 -2.91 19.68 -6.97
N GLY A 129 -2.45 18.69 -7.76
CA GLY A 129 -1.35 18.86 -8.68
C GLY A 129 -0.62 17.56 -9.00
N ALA A 130 0.36 17.70 -9.90
CA ALA A 130 1.31 16.65 -10.24
C ALA A 130 2.77 17.18 -10.24
N TRP A 131 2.96 18.40 -10.74
CA TRP A 131 4.25 19.09 -10.71
C TRP A 131 4.17 20.46 -10.04
N ALA A 132 5.21 20.76 -9.26
CA ALA A 132 5.48 22.06 -8.65
C ALA A 132 7.00 22.27 -8.61
N PRO A 133 7.53 23.42 -9.04
CA PRO A 133 8.97 23.61 -9.21
C PRO A 133 9.72 23.88 -7.89
N LYS A 134 11.05 23.84 -7.96
CA LYS A 134 12.02 24.35 -6.94
C LYS A 134 12.22 23.55 -5.65
N SER A 135 11.77 22.29 -5.53
CA SER A 135 12.10 21.44 -4.36
C SER A 135 12.97 20.23 -4.71
N ALA A 136 14.22 20.24 -4.26
CA ALA A 136 15.17 19.12 -4.40
C ALA A 136 14.80 17.87 -3.58
N THR A 137 13.72 17.92 -2.79
CA THR A 137 13.24 16.83 -1.93
C THR A 137 11.80 16.40 -2.24
N SER A 138 11.14 16.98 -3.25
CA SER A 138 9.76 16.63 -3.63
C SER A 138 9.67 15.96 -4.99
N TRP A 139 8.96 14.83 -5.04
CA TRP A 139 8.63 14.13 -6.27
C TRP A 139 7.77 14.94 -7.25
N HIS A 140 7.02 15.94 -6.76
CA HIS A 140 6.35 16.89 -7.65
C HIS A 140 7.34 17.71 -8.48
N SER A 141 8.52 18.09 -7.94
CA SER A 141 9.52 18.79 -8.75
C SER A 141 10.15 17.90 -9.83
N SER A 142 9.99 16.57 -9.74
CA SER A 142 10.33 15.61 -10.79
C SER A 142 9.19 15.32 -11.77
N GLY A 143 7.97 15.81 -11.52
CA GLY A 143 6.77 15.40 -12.27
C GLY A 143 6.37 13.94 -12.02
N GLN A 144 6.84 13.35 -10.92
CA GLN A 144 6.73 11.93 -10.59
C GLN A 144 5.93 11.69 -9.30
N ALA A 145 5.00 12.60 -9.00
CA ALA A 145 4.00 12.44 -7.96
C ALA A 145 2.63 13.02 -8.37
N PHE A 146 1.57 12.63 -7.66
CA PHE A 146 0.20 13.07 -7.93
C PHE A 146 -0.68 13.10 -6.69
N ASP A 147 -1.40 14.21 -6.47
CA ASP A 147 -2.31 14.38 -5.33
C ASP A 147 -3.76 14.11 -5.75
N LEU A 148 -4.30 12.92 -5.51
CA LEU A 148 -5.67 12.57 -5.86
C LEU A 148 -6.66 13.01 -4.78
N ALA A 149 -7.57 13.93 -5.11
CA ALA A 149 -8.62 14.41 -4.21
C ALA A 149 -9.96 13.68 -4.40
N ARG A 150 -10.42 13.48 -5.65
CA ARG A 150 -11.71 12.80 -5.96
C ARG A 150 -11.72 12.14 -7.33
N LEU A 151 -12.65 11.20 -7.50
CA LEU A 151 -13.12 10.70 -8.79
C LEU A 151 -14.60 11.06 -8.97
N ARG A 152 -14.96 11.58 -10.14
CA ARG A 152 -16.35 11.97 -10.48
C ARG A 152 -16.76 11.38 -11.82
N GLY A 153 -18.05 11.11 -11.97
CA GLY A 153 -18.68 10.59 -13.19
C GLY A 153 -20.13 11.04 -13.26
N GLY A 154 -20.60 11.47 -14.44
CA GLY A 154 -21.96 11.99 -14.63
C GLY A 154 -22.26 13.21 -13.75
N GLY A 155 -21.24 14.03 -13.49
CA GLY A 155 -21.33 15.21 -12.62
C GLY A 155 -21.41 14.93 -11.11
N LYS A 156 -21.30 13.67 -10.66
CA LYS A 156 -21.39 13.26 -9.24
C LYS A 156 -20.05 12.73 -8.72
N ASP A 157 -19.78 12.91 -7.43
CA ASP A 157 -18.65 12.25 -6.75
C ASP A 157 -18.90 10.73 -6.71
N LEU A 158 -18.01 9.95 -7.35
CA LEU A 158 -17.99 8.49 -7.27
C LEU A 158 -17.23 8.06 -6.00
N VAL A 159 -16.07 8.67 -5.77
CA VAL A 159 -15.27 8.54 -4.55
C VAL A 159 -14.64 9.89 -4.23
N SER A 160 -14.59 10.24 -2.94
CA SER A 160 -13.94 11.45 -2.45
C SER A 160 -12.89 11.09 -1.40
N LEU A 161 -11.63 11.37 -1.71
CA LEU A 161 -10.48 11.13 -0.82
C LEU A 161 -10.24 12.29 0.16
N ARG A 162 -11.14 13.28 0.14
CA ARG A 162 -11.30 14.37 1.10
C ARG A 162 -11.76 13.89 2.49
N TYR A 163 -10.91 13.15 3.22
CA TYR A 163 -11.23 12.68 4.58
C TYR A 163 -11.62 13.86 5.50
N ASP A 164 -10.92 14.99 5.35
CA ASP A 164 -11.22 16.29 5.96
C ASP A 164 -12.69 16.75 5.83
N LEU A 165 -13.36 16.44 4.71
CA LEU A 165 -14.75 16.82 4.45
C LEU A 165 -15.80 15.82 4.96
N TRP A 166 -15.41 14.62 5.42
CA TRP A 166 -16.40 13.58 5.80
C TRP A 166 -16.05 12.69 6.99
N ARG A 167 -14.88 12.85 7.63
CA ARG A 167 -14.51 12.14 8.87
C ARG A 167 -15.55 12.28 9.99
N ASP A 168 -16.27 13.40 10.02
CA ASP A 168 -17.27 13.75 11.04
C ASP A 168 -18.72 13.42 10.59
N ALA A 169 -18.88 12.76 9.43
CA ALA A 169 -20.19 12.34 8.92
C ALA A 169 -20.82 11.19 9.75
N PRO A 170 -22.16 11.01 9.70
CA PRO A 170 -22.87 9.94 10.40
C PRO A 170 -22.26 8.55 10.17
N ALA A 171 -22.24 7.70 11.19
CA ALA A 171 -21.43 6.48 11.20
C ALA A 171 -21.69 5.51 10.02
N SER A 172 -22.92 5.43 9.52
CA SER A 172 -23.29 4.62 8.35
C SER A 172 -22.73 5.20 7.05
N GLU A 173 -22.80 6.53 6.86
CA GLU A 173 -22.18 7.23 5.74
C GLU A 173 -20.65 7.16 5.82
N ARG A 174 -20.07 7.41 7.00
CA ARG A 174 -18.61 7.31 7.19
C ARG A 174 -18.09 5.90 6.88
N ARG A 175 -18.82 4.84 7.27
CA ARG A 175 -18.49 3.46 6.90
C ARG A 175 -18.51 3.25 5.38
N ARG A 176 -19.55 3.73 4.69
CA ARG A 176 -19.66 3.68 3.22
C ARG A 176 -18.52 4.43 2.53
N ARG A 177 -18.14 5.60 3.04
CA ARG A 177 -17.05 6.43 2.50
C ARG A 177 -15.67 5.81 2.74
N LEU A 178 -15.43 5.23 3.93
CA LEU A 178 -14.21 4.47 4.22
C LEU A 178 -14.05 3.26 3.31
N ALA A 179 -15.11 2.48 3.07
CA ALA A 179 -15.05 1.36 2.14
C ALA A 179 -14.68 1.82 0.71
N ALA A 180 -15.33 2.87 0.19
CA ALA A 180 -15.03 3.43 -1.13
C ALA A 180 -13.61 4.03 -1.22
N TYR A 181 -13.16 4.71 -0.16
CA TYR A 181 -11.80 5.25 -0.04
C TYR A 181 -10.76 4.13 -0.12
N TRP A 182 -10.88 3.11 0.73
CA TRP A 182 -9.89 2.04 0.84
C TRP A 182 -9.89 1.08 -0.34
N ARG A 183 -11.03 0.90 -1.04
CA ARG A 183 -11.05 0.23 -2.36
C ARG A 183 -10.30 1.03 -3.44
N THR A 184 -10.42 2.36 -3.44
CA THR A 184 -9.67 3.23 -4.38
C THR A 184 -8.18 3.24 -4.05
N ALA A 185 -7.83 3.31 -2.76
CA ALA A 185 -6.46 3.23 -2.27
C ALA A 185 -5.82 1.86 -2.54
N ALA A 186 -6.60 0.76 -2.57
CA ALA A 186 -6.10 -0.55 -2.98
C ALA A 186 -5.66 -0.55 -4.45
N GLY A 187 -6.43 0.10 -5.33
CA GLY A 187 -6.01 0.32 -6.72
C GLY A 187 -4.73 1.15 -6.82
N LEU A 188 -4.59 2.21 -6.02
CA LEU A 188 -3.34 2.99 -5.97
C LEU A 188 -2.17 2.12 -5.47
N HIS A 189 -2.35 1.32 -4.42
CA HIS A 189 -1.31 0.42 -3.90
C HIS A 189 -0.94 -0.75 -4.82
N HIS A 190 -1.80 -1.12 -5.78
CA HIS A 190 -1.45 -2.08 -6.83
C HIS A 190 -0.38 -1.52 -7.78
N GLU A 191 -0.47 -0.23 -8.12
CA GLU A 191 0.51 0.42 -9.02
C GLU A 191 1.65 1.11 -8.28
N PHE A 192 1.43 1.74 -7.12
CA PHE A 192 2.39 2.60 -6.42
C PHE A 192 2.77 2.03 -5.05
N ALA A 193 4.06 2.09 -4.71
CA ALA A 193 4.54 1.67 -3.39
C ALA A 193 4.27 2.72 -2.32
N ASP A 194 4.50 3.98 -2.69
CA ASP A 194 4.39 5.16 -1.84
C ASP A 194 3.05 5.81 -2.13
N VAL A 195 2.10 5.52 -1.24
CA VAL A 195 0.71 6.00 -1.28
C VAL A 195 0.42 6.55 0.11
N LEU A 196 0.35 7.87 0.23
CA LEU A 196 0.23 8.56 1.51
C LEU A 196 -1.23 9.02 1.70
N THR A 197 -1.84 8.57 2.79
CA THR A 197 -3.27 8.69 3.08
C THR A 197 -3.49 9.56 4.33
N TYR A 198 -4.74 9.79 4.73
CA TYR A 198 -5.06 10.54 5.97
C TYR A 198 -4.48 9.91 7.26
N LEU A 199 -3.96 8.68 7.19
CA LEU A 199 -3.28 7.99 8.29
C LEU A 199 -1.77 8.31 8.38
N PHE A 200 -1.19 8.91 7.34
CA PHE A 200 0.24 9.24 7.29
C PHE A 200 0.55 10.51 8.10
N ASP A 201 -0.12 11.63 7.78
CA ASP A 201 -0.05 12.87 8.55
C ASP A 201 -1.27 13.78 8.30
N GLY A 202 -1.27 14.97 8.92
CA GLY A 202 -2.33 15.97 8.77
C GLY A 202 -2.44 16.63 7.39
N ALA A 203 -1.36 16.70 6.61
CA ALA A 203 -1.36 17.30 5.26
C ALA A 203 -2.10 16.41 4.25
N HIS A 204 -2.05 15.09 4.44
CA HIS A 204 -2.75 14.10 3.61
C HIS A 204 -4.22 13.86 4.03
N THR A 205 -4.79 14.73 4.88
CA THR A 205 -6.22 14.63 5.24
C THR A 205 -7.17 15.04 4.11
N ASN A 206 -6.69 15.74 3.09
CA ASN A 206 -7.50 16.22 1.96
C ASN A 206 -7.16 15.58 0.61
N HIS A 207 -6.27 14.59 0.54
CA HIS A 207 -5.95 13.87 -0.70
C HIS A 207 -5.31 12.51 -0.40
N VAL A 208 -5.04 11.71 -1.44
CA VAL A 208 -4.01 10.67 -1.39
C VAL A 208 -2.89 11.08 -2.32
N HIS A 209 -1.68 11.18 -1.78
CA HIS A 209 -0.46 11.40 -2.57
C HIS A 209 0.05 10.05 -3.09
N VAL A 210 0.53 10.01 -4.33
CA VAL A 210 1.29 8.85 -4.85
C VAL A 210 2.57 9.29 -5.53
N ASP A 211 3.65 8.54 -5.32
CA ASP A 211 4.95 8.74 -5.98
C ASP A 211 5.64 7.39 -6.34
N ILE A 212 6.85 7.45 -6.91
CA ILE A 212 7.63 6.28 -7.40
C ILE A 212 8.93 6.04 -6.62
N GLY A 213 9.10 6.69 -5.46
CA GLY A 213 10.35 6.72 -4.71
C GLY A 213 10.86 5.35 -4.29
N ARG A 214 9.96 4.37 -4.14
CA ARG A 214 10.29 2.95 -3.99
C ARG A 214 9.89 2.14 -5.23
N PHE A 215 10.73 1.17 -5.56
CA PHE A 215 10.67 0.27 -6.74
C PHE A 215 10.88 0.93 -8.12
N GLY A 216 10.75 2.24 -8.29
CA GLY A 216 10.91 2.87 -9.61
C GLY A 216 9.86 2.34 -10.59
N ASP A 217 10.25 1.91 -11.78
CA ASP A 217 9.31 1.39 -12.81
C ASP A 217 8.64 0.05 -12.44
N GLU A 218 9.20 -0.73 -11.51
CA GLU A 218 8.63 -2.01 -11.09
C GLU A 218 7.35 -1.83 -10.26
N ARG A 219 6.37 -2.74 -10.45
CA ARG A 219 5.17 -2.77 -9.61
C ARG A 219 5.50 -3.18 -8.16
N PRO A 220 4.85 -2.57 -7.17
CA PRO A 220 5.13 -2.77 -5.76
C PRO A 220 4.82 -4.18 -5.27
N ARG A 221 5.40 -4.50 -4.11
CA ARG A 221 4.97 -5.55 -3.18
C ARG A 221 4.96 -4.97 -1.77
N LEU A 222 4.41 -5.71 -0.80
CA LEU A 222 4.48 -5.32 0.61
C LEU A 222 5.93 -5.10 1.08
N ILE A 223 6.16 -3.96 1.70
CA ILE A 223 7.31 -3.63 2.53
C ILE A 223 6.82 -3.66 3.98
N ARG A 224 7.06 -4.76 4.71
CA ARG A 224 6.60 -4.96 6.10
C ARG A 224 7.04 -3.87 7.12
N ARG A 225 8.02 -3.03 6.76
CA ARG A 225 8.51 -1.89 7.56
C ARG A 225 8.06 -0.52 7.06
N SER A 226 7.16 -0.47 6.08
CA SER A 226 6.59 0.77 5.55
C SER A 226 5.24 1.02 6.23
N GLY A 227 5.23 1.86 7.27
CA GLY A 227 4.03 2.14 8.07
C GLY A 227 2.82 2.52 7.21
N ALA A 228 3.01 3.34 6.17
CA ALA A 228 1.94 3.72 5.25
C ALA A 228 1.28 2.51 4.54
N GLN A 229 2.07 1.54 4.07
CA GLN A 229 1.53 0.33 3.43
C GLN A 229 0.83 -0.58 4.45
N VAL A 230 1.40 -0.71 5.66
CA VAL A 230 0.82 -1.57 6.70
C VAL A 230 -0.48 -0.99 7.25
N GLN A 231 -0.49 0.31 7.57
CA GLN A 231 -1.71 1.07 7.90
C GLN A 231 -2.80 0.90 6.83
N ALA A 232 -2.42 0.99 5.55
CA ALA A 232 -3.36 0.83 4.45
C ALA A 232 -3.95 -0.59 4.37
N VAL A 233 -3.13 -1.63 4.50
CA VAL A 233 -3.61 -3.02 4.55
C VAL A 233 -4.53 -3.24 5.76
N GLN A 234 -4.14 -2.78 6.94
CA GLN A 234 -4.95 -2.88 8.16
C GLN A 234 -6.30 -2.14 8.00
N ALA A 235 -6.29 -0.94 7.41
CA ALA A 235 -7.49 -0.17 7.13
C ALA A 235 -8.37 -0.83 6.06
N MET A 236 -7.80 -1.52 5.06
CA MET A 236 -8.55 -2.35 4.10
C MET A 236 -9.20 -3.55 4.79
N CYS A 237 -8.46 -4.30 5.62
CA CYS A 237 -9.00 -5.40 6.43
C CYS A 237 -10.19 -4.92 7.29
N ARG A 238 -10.03 -3.78 7.97
CA ARG A 238 -11.04 -3.20 8.87
C ARG A 238 -12.26 -2.63 8.15
N HIS A 239 -12.06 -1.86 7.07
CA HIS A 239 -13.11 -1.03 6.46
C HIS A 239 -13.70 -1.61 5.16
N VAL A 240 -13.01 -2.54 4.50
CA VAL A 240 -13.48 -3.22 3.29
C VAL A 240 -13.85 -4.67 3.59
N TRP A 241 -13.04 -5.39 4.37
CA TRP A 241 -13.28 -6.80 4.73
C TRP A 241 -14.00 -7.01 6.06
N GLY A 242 -14.30 -5.94 6.80
CA GLY A 242 -15.05 -5.98 8.06
C GLY A 242 -14.33 -6.68 9.22
N ARG A 243 -13.01 -6.90 9.11
CA ARG A 243 -12.17 -7.56 10.11
C ARG A 243 -11.83 -6.56 11.22
N THR A 244 -12.74 -6.41 12.18
CA THR A 244 -12.65 -5.43 13.28
C THR A 244 -11.66 -5.80 14.38
N ASP A 245 -11.15 -7.02 14.33
CA ASP A 245 -10.00 -7.56 15.06
C ASP A 245 -8.65 -6.99 14.59
N VAL A 246 -8.56 -6.49 13.36
CA VAL A 246 -7.37 -5.80 12.86
C VAL A 246 -7.39 -4.33 13.30
N GLU A 247 -6.46 -3.95 14.18
CA GLU A 247 -6.17 -2.56 14.53
C GLU A 247 -5.27 -1.90 13.48
N VAL A 248 -5.27 -0.56 13.43
CA VAL A 248 -4.53 0.23 12.43
C VAL A 248 -3.32 0.87 13.09
N THR A 249 -2.33 0.02 13.41
CA THR A 249 -1.10 0.38 14.14
C THR A 249 0.01 0.89 13.22
N GLY A 250 0.07 0.39 11.97
CA GLY A 250 1.22 0.53 11.08
C GLY A 250 2.35 -0.47 11.34
N GLU A 251 2.20 -1.38 12.31
CA GLU A 251 3.14 -2.46 12.59
C GLU A 251 2.67 -3.77 11.96
N TRP A 252 3.57 -4.53 11.32
CA TRP A 252 3.21 -5.80 10.68
C TRP A 252 3.19 -6.94 11.71
N ASP A 253 2.08 -7.01 12.45
CA ASP A 253 1.81 -8.03 13.47
C ASP A 253 1.23 -9.35 12.90
N ASP A 254 1.20 -10.38 13.74
CA ASP A 254 0.67 -11.70 13.36
C ASP A 254 -0.84 -11.66 13.11
N THR A 255 -1.63 -10.79 13.74
CA THR A 255 -3.07 -10.64 13.47
C THR A 255 -3.32 -10.13 12.05
N THR A 256 -2.58 -9.10 11.63
CA THR A 256 -2.62 -8.55 10.27
C THR A 256 -2.18 -9.60 9.25
N ARG A 257 -1.12 -10.36 9.57
CA ARG A 257 -0.63 -11.48 8.73
C ARG A 257 -1.68 -12.58 8.58
N ASP A 258 -2.23 -13.09 9.67
CA ASP A 258 -3.25 -14.15 9.68
C ASP A 258 -4.50 -13.76 8.90
N VAL A 259 -4.98 -12.53 9.12
CA VAL A 259 -6.18 -12.01 8.46
C VAL A 259 -5.96 -11.78 6.97
N THR A 260 -4.79 -11.27 6.56
CA THR A 260 -4.49 -11.06 5.14
C THR A 260 -4.26 -12.37 4.39
N THR A 261 -3.67 -13.39 5.03
CA THR A 261 -3.59 -14.75 4.47
C THR A 261 -4.98 -15.36 4.28
N LYS A 262 -5.87 -15.28 5.28
CA LYS A 262 -7.27 -15.77 5.15
C LYS A 262 -8.03 -15.04 4.03
N ILE A 263 -7.83 -13.72 3.88
CA ILE A 263 -8.41 -12.95 2.77
C ILE A 263 -7.84 -13.39 1.41
N LEU A 264 -6.56 -13.73 1.32
CA LEU A 264 -5.95 -14.28 0.10
C LEU A 264 -6.50 -15.67 -0.23
N GLU A 265 -6.64 -16.56 0.75
CA GLU A 265 -7.27 -17.88 0.61
C GLU A 265 -8.73 -17.77 0.16
N GLU A 266 -9.52 -16.89 0.79
CA GLU A 266 -10.91 -16.55 0.41
C GLU A 266 -11.01 -16.02 -1.03
N ALA A 267 -9.96 -15.37 -1.54
CA ALA A 267 -9.89 -14.80 -2.89
C ALA A 267 -9.20 -15.70 -3.93
N GLY A 268 -8.71 -16.89 -3.54
CA GLY A 268 -7.92 -17.77 -4.41
C GLY A 268 -6.52 -17.23 -4.78
N GLY A 269 -5.99 -16.30 -3.99
CA GLY A 269 -4.65 -15.73 -4.12
C GLY A 269 -3.54 -16.61 -3.52
N PRO A 270 -2.26 -16.34 -3.84
CA PRO A 270 -1.15 -17.20 -3.45
C PRO A 270 -0.53 -16.85 -2.08
N GLY A 271 -0.72 -17.71 -1.08
CA GLY A 271 0.06 -17.71 0.17
C GLY A 271 -0.08 -16.44 1.03
N GLU A 272 1.00 -16.03 1.70
CA GLU A 272 1.02 -14.85 2.57
C GLU A 272 1.26 -13.55 1.79
N LEU A 273 0.64 -12.44 2.23
CA LEU A 273 0.76 -11.11 1.62
C LEU A 273 2.20 -10.59 1.50
N ALA A 274 3.07 -10.99 2.42
CA ALA A 274 4.49 -10.62 2.44
C ALA A 274 5.39 -11.51 1.57
N GLY A 275 4.86 -12.64 1.06
CA GLY A 275 5.64 -13.69 0.40
C GLY A 275 5.92 -13.45 -1.09
N SER A 276 5.01 -12.80 -1.81
CA SER A 276 5.16 -12.50 -3.25
C SER A 276 4.62 -11.13 -3.64
N ARG A 277 5.04 -10.60 -4.80
CA ARG A 277 4.38 -9.42 -5.41
C ARG A 277 2.97 -9.79 -5.87
N GLU A 278 2.81 -11.02 -6.29
CA GLU A 278 1.62 -11.60 -6.87
C GLU A 278 0.54 -11.77 -5.78
N ALA A 279 0.92 -12.07 -4.53
CA ALA A 279 0.07 -11.99 -3.34
C ALA A 279 -0.36 -10.55 -3.03
N TRP A 280 0.56 -9.58 -3.07
CA TRP A 280 0.24 -8.16 -2.89
C TRP A 280 -0.79 -7.68 -3.93
N GLN A 281 -0.57 -7.99 -5.20
CA GLN A 281 -1.48 -7.63 -6.29
C GLN A 281 -2.83 -8.35 -6.15
N ALA A 282 -2.85 -9.64 -5.83
CA ALA A 282 -4.09 -10.40 -5.61
C ALA A 282 -4.92 -9.83 -4.45
N PHE A 283 -4.30 -9.46 -3.33
CA PHE A 283 -4.99 -8.82 -2.21
C PHE A 283 -5.58 -7.45 -2.58
N MET A 284 -4.85 -6.64 -3.35
CA MET A 284 -5.34 -5.35 -3.82
C MET A 284 -6.52 -5.51 -4.80
N VAL A 285 -6.45 -6.47 -5.72
CA VAL A 285 -7.54 -6.80 -6.66
C VAL A 285 -8.78 -7.35 -5.92
N ALA A 286 -8.59 -8.28 -4.99
CA ALA A 286 -9.68 -8.80 -4.15
C ALA A 286 -10.34 -7.68 -3.34
N THR A 287 -9.53 -6.80 -2.74
CA THR A 287 -10.01 -5.64 -1.98
C THR A 287 -10.78 -4.68 -2.89
N MET A 288 -10.29 -4.36 -4.09
CA MET A 288 -11.01 -3.52 -5.05
C MET A 288 -12.37 -4.11 -5.44
N HIS A 289 -12.49 -5.44 -5.57
CA HIS A 289 -13.75 -6.11 -5.91
C HIS A 289 -14.75 -6.18 -4.76
N ARG A 290 -14.30 -6.15 -3.50
CA ARG A 290 -15.16 -6.42 -2.33
C ARG A 290 -16.27 -5.37 -2.15
N VAL A 291 -17.52 -5.81 -2.34
CA VAL A 291 -18.77 -5.06 -2.08
C VAL A 291 -19.26 -5.34 -0.66
#